data_AF-A0A849RN17-F1
#
_entry.id   AF-A0A849RN17-F1
#
_cell.length_a   1.000
_cell.length_b   1.000
_cell.length_c   1.000
_cell.angle_alpha   90.00
_cell.angle_beta   90.00
_cell.angle_gamma   90.00
#
_symmetry.space_group_name_H-M   'P 1'
#
loop_
_entity.id
_entity.type
_entity.pdbx_description
1 polymer ?
#
loop_
_entity_poly.entity_id
_entity_poly.type
_entity_poly.pdbx_seq_one_letter_code
_entity_poly.pdbx_strand_id
1 'polypeptide(L)'
;VTAIGAAALNLAKGLPAAAQFPAGTPVYLLQCVQYAISLNQALCAGSTSCLLRNGVPMVDGIEDLQLAYACDGCNTLPPNTPGPDGVIDDQDNPGPLPVGAGVFTAGDFITNNNWATLPMTPDKIRLVQVTIVARDSQASKGLSEGNTVQTHSAAPVVASDHNPALDATYSAPVYNQQRRRVLTKTIQVRNLES
;
A
#
# COMPACT_ATOMS: atom_id res chain seq x y z
N VAL A 1 -4.56 -17.03 -3.47
CA VAL A 1 -4.84 -17.41 -2.07
C VAL A 1 -6.33 -17.32 -1.87
N THR A 2 -7.01 -18.44 -1.59
CA THR A 2 -8.48 -18.52 -1.59
C THR A 2 -9.11 -18.51 -0.19
N ALA A 3 -8.32 -18.56 0.88
CA ALA A 3 -8.74 -18.28 2.26
C ALA A 3 -7.51 -18.08 3.16
N ILE A 4 -7.62 -17.25 4.20
CA ILE A 4 -6.69 -17.22 5.34
C ILE A 4 -7.45 -17.76 6.55
N GLY A 5 -7.42 -19.08 6.71
CA GLY A 5 -7.69 -19.75 7.99
C GLY A 5 -6.34 -20.05 8.62
N ALA A 6 -6.16 -19.77 9.91
CA ALA A 6 -4.90 -19.70 10.64
C ALA A 6 -4.04 -20.99 10.74
N ALA A 7 -4.12 -21.93 9.79
CA ALA A 7 -3.24 -23.10 9.74
C ALA A 7 -2.95 -23.68 8.34
N ALA A 8 -3.52 -23.16 7.25
CA ALA A 8 -3.33 -23.77 5.92
C ALA A 8 -3.04 -22.72 4.85
N LEU A 9 -1.83 -22.78 4.27
CA LEU A 9 -1.48 -22.07 3.05
C LEU A 9 -1.70 -23.01 1.85
N ASN A 10 -2.75 -22.75 1.08
CA ASN A 10 -2.94 -23.43 -0.20
C ASN A 10 -2.04 -22.77 -1.25
N LEU A 11 -0.96 -23.45 -1.63
CA LEU A 11 -0.14 -23.06 -2.77
C LEU A 11 -0.94 -23.26 -4.06
N ALA A 12 -0.77 -22.35 -5.02
CA ALA A 12 -1.45 -22.45 -6.31
C ALA A 12 -1.07 -23.72 -7.10
N LYS A 13 0.10 -24.31 -6.77
CA LYS A 13 0.56 -25.60 -7.29
C LYS A 13 0.78 -26.56 -6.12
N GLY A 14 0.09 -27.69 -6.14
CA GLY A 14 0.26 -28.73 -5.12
C GLY A 14 1.70 -29.27 -5.13
N LEU A 15 2.29 -29.41 -3.95
CA LEU A 15 3.57 -30.11 -3.80
C LEU A 15 3.31 -31.62 -3.81
N PRO A 16 4.14 -32.42 -4.51
CA PRO A 16 3.99 -33.88 -4.46
C PRO A 16 4.20 -34.39 -3.03
N ALA A 17 3.48 -35.45 -2.67
CA ALA A 17 3.44 -36.03 -1.31
C ALA A 17 4.81 -36.47 -0.75
N ALA A 18 5.81 -36.64 -1.63
CA ALA A 18 7.21 -36.87 -1.27
C ALA A 18 8.12 -35.99 -2.14
N ALA A 19 8.03 -34.66 -1.97
CA ALA A 19 9.04 -33.76 -2.51
C ALA A 19 10.35 -33.94 -1.71
N GLN A 20 11.24 -34.83 -2.16
CA GLN A 20 12.65 -34.72 -1.79
C GLN A 20 13.20 -33.48 -2.49
N PHE A 21 13.28 -32.37 -1.77
CA PHE A 21 13.98 -31.20 -2.25
C PHE A 21 15.46 -31.55 -2.43
N PRO A 22 16.05 -31.39 -3.63
CA PRO A 22 17.47 -31.59 -3.82
C PRO A 22 18.30 -30.81 -2.81
N ALA A 23 19.46 -31.34 -2.41
CA ALA A 23 20.41 -30.59 -1.61
C ALA A 23 20.73 -29.25 -2.30
N GLY A 24 20.60 -28.15 -1.56
CA GLY A 24 20.75 -26.79 -2.10
C GLY A 24 19.44 -26.13 -2.56
N THR A 25 18.28 -26.79 -2.40
CA THR A 25 16.99 -26.13 -2.66
C THR A 25 16.80 -24.95 -1.70
N PRO A 26 16.55 -23.73 -2.20
CA PRO A 26 16.25 -22.60 -1.36
C PRO A 26 14.90 -22.81 -0.65
N VAL A 27 14.91 -22.71 0.67
CA VAL A 27 13.71 -22.75 1.51
C VAL A 27 13.34 -21.32 1.87
N TYR A 28 12.12 -20.91 1.54
CA TYR A 28 11.60 -19.59 1.89
C TYR A 28 10.62 -19.71 3.06
N LEU A 29 10.80 -18.87 4.08
CA LEU A 29 9.83 -18.71 5.15
C LEU A 29 8.76 -17.71 4.68
N LEU A 30 7.53 -18.19 4.53
CA LEU A 30 6.37 -17.33 4.30
C LEU A 30 5.81 -16.91 5.66
N GLN A 31 5.80 -15.60 5.91
CA GLN A 31 5.25 -15.02 7.13
C GLN A 31 4.15 -14.02 6.75
N CYS A 32 2.99 -14.15 7.41
CA CYS A 32 1.98 -13.11 7.36
C CYS A 32 2.47 -11.92 8.21
N VAL A 33 2.51 -10.74 7.61
CA VAL A 33 2.87 -9.50 8.28
C VAL A 33 1.72 -8.53 8.10
N GLN A 34 1.23 -8.00 9.22
CA GLN A 34 0.24 -6.95 9.25
C GLN A 34 0.91 -5.63 9.58
N TYR A 35 0.64 -4.62 8.76
CA TYR A 35 0.97 -3.24 9.07
C TYR A 35 -0.29 -2.50 9.52
N ALA A 36 -0.17 -1.66 10.54
CA ALA A 36 -1.27 -0.85 11.02
C ALA A 36 -0.75 0.48 11.57
N ILE A 37 -1.56 1.52 11.48
CA ILE A 37 -1.26 2.81 12.10
C ILE A 37 -1.94 2.83 13.45
N SER A 38 -1.18 3.14 14.49
CA SER A 38 -1.68 3.32 15.85
C SER A 38 -1.67 4.80 16.21
N LEU A 39 -2.73 5.24 16.88
CA LEU A 39 -2.82 6.55 17.54
C LEU A 39 -2.61 6.44 19.06
N ASN A 40 -2.31 5.25 19.57
CA ASN A 40 -2.07 5.03 20.99
C ASN A 40 -0.66 5.53 21.37
N GLN A 41 -0.61 6.70 22.02
CA GLN A 41 0.66 7.34 22.41
C GLN A 41 1.53 6.48 23.34
N ALA A 42 0.94 5.61 24.16
CA ALA A 42 1.70 4.70 25.01
C ALA A 42 2.44 3.63 24.19
N LEU A 43 1.85 3.18 23.08
CA LEU A 43 2.51 2.29 22.11
C LEU A 43 3.51 3.03 21.23
N CYS A 44 3.24 4.30 20.92
CA CYS A 44 4.05 5.12 20.01
C CYS A 44 5.12 5.96 20.72
N ALA A 45 5.63 5.51 21.87
CA ALA A 45 6.69 6.18 22.63
C ALA A 45 6.45 7.70 22.87
N GLY A 46 5.19 8.11 23.08
CA GLY A 46 4.80 9.51 23.27
C GLY A 46 4.54 10.29 21.98
N SER A 47 4.70 9.68 20.80
CA SER A 47 4.30 10.26 19.53
C SER A 47 2.79 10.21 19.32
N THR A 48 2.31 11.24 18.62
CA THR A 48 1.15 11.26 17.71
C THR A 48 0.56 9.91 17.30
N SER A 49 1.41 9.21 16.57
CA SER A 49 1.08 8.04 15.80
C SER A 49 2.34 7.26 15.53
N CYS A 50 2.20 6.00 15.17
CA CYS A 50 3.31 5.15 14.77
C CYS A 50 2.84 4.03 13.84
N LEU A 51 3.75 3.56 12.99
CA LEU A 51 3.57 2.36 12.20
C LEU A 51 3.88 1.14 13.07
N LEU A 52 2.91 0.25 13.17
CA LEU A 52 3.04 -1.06 13.79
C LEU A 52 3.31 -2.12 12.73
N ARG A 53 4.13 -3.11 13.07
CA ARG A 53 4.27 -4.38 12.34
C ARG A 53 3.94 -5.51 13.31
N ASN A 54 2.89 -6.26 13.00
CA ASN A 54 2.36 -7.32 13.88
C ASN A 54 2.12 -6.81 15.31
N GLY A 55 1.60 -5.58 15.45
CA GLY A 55 1.33 -4.93 16.73
C GLY A 55 2.55 -4.31 17.42
N VAL A 56 3.76 -4.47 16.88
CA VAL A 56 4.99 -3.91 17.45
C VAL A 56 5.34 -2.59 16.76
N PRO A 57 5.57 -1.49 17.50
CA PRO A 57 5.95 -0.20 16.90
C PRO A 57 7.30 -0.30 16.20
N MET A 58 7.37 0.26 14.99
CA MET A 58 8.60 0.30 14.18
C MET A 58 9.09 1.71 13.90
N VAL A 59 8.17 2.63 13.60
CA VAL A 59 8.49 4.01 13.19
C VAL A 59 7.44 4.96 13.73
N ASP A 60 7.89 6.00 14.43
CA ASP A 60 7.03 7.05 14.94
C ASP A 60 6.65 8.08 13.86
N GLY A 61 5.51 8.72 14.04
CA GLY A 61 5.06 9.83 13.20
C GLY A 61 4.48 9.41 11.85
N ILE A 62 4.34 8.10 11.59
CA ILE A 62 3.58 7.62 10.44
C ILE A 62 2.10 7.85 10.71
N GLU A 63 1.44 8.59 9.85
CA GLU A 63 0.01 8.93 9.98
C GLU A 63 -0.83 8.36 8.84
N ASP A 64 -0.20 7.95 7.73
CA ASP A 64 -0.89 7.26 6.65
C ASP A 64 0.00 6.21 5.94
N LEU A 65 -0.64 5.14 5.49
CA LEU A 65 -0.06 4.04 4.72
C LEU A 65 -1.14 3.58 3.74
N GLN A 66 -0.88 3.82 2.45
CA GLN A 66 -1.77 3.46 1.37
C GLN A 66 -1.10 2.46 0.44
N LEU A 67 -1.89 1.47 0.01
CA LEU A 67 -1.47 0.42 -0.90
C LEU A 67 -2.38 0.44 -2.10
N ALA A 68 -1.79 0.65 -3.27
CA ALA A 68 -2.47 0.55 -4.55
C ALA A 68 -1.82 -0.56 -5.37
N TYR A 69 -2.63 -1.30 -6.13
CA TYR A 69 -2.19 -2.53 -6.78
C TYR A 69 -2.36 -2.43 -8.28
N ALA A 70 -1.37 -2.89 -9.02
CA ALA A 70 -1.50 -3.09 -10.46
C ALA A 70 -1.50 -4.59 -10.76
N CYS A 71 -2.35 -4.99 -11.70
CA CYS A 71 -2.65 -6.39 -11.98
C CYS A 71 -2.67 -6.69 -13.48
N ASP A 72 -2.50 -7.97 -13.78
CA ASP A 72 -2.41 -8.55 -15.12
C ASP A 72 -3.49 -9.65 -15.20
N GLY A 73 -4.49 -9.45 -16.06
CA GLY A 73 -5.70 -10.25 -16.17
C GLY A 73 -6.84 -9.92 -15.19
N CYS A 74 -6.84 -8.71 -14.64
CA CYS A 74 -7.92 -8.16 -13.80
C CYS A 74 -8.92 -7.29 -14.55
N ASN A 75 -8.59 -6.78 -15.74
CA ASN A 75 -9.51 -6.09 -16.65
C ASN A 75 -9.58 -6.86 -17.98
N THR A 76 -10.75 -7.42 -18.28
CA THR A 76 -10.96 -8.22 -19.50
C THR A 76 -11.52 -7.39 -20.66
N LEU A 77 -11.69 -6.08 -20.47
CA LEU A 77 -12.25 -5.20 -21.50
C LEU A 77 -11.15 -4.78 -22.49
N PRO A 78 -11.42 -4.76 -23.82
CA PRO A 78 -10.47 -4.28 -24.81
C PRO A 78 -10.04 -2.84 -24.52
N PRO A 79 -8.76 -2.46 -24.71
CA PRO A 79 -7.75 -3.19 -25.50
C PRO A 79 -6.91 -4.21 -24.73
N ASN A 80 -7.19 -4.45 -23.44
CA ASN A 80 -6.49 -5.51 -22.69
C ASN A 80 -6.76 -6.88 -23.32
N THR A 81 -5.74 -7.73 -23.34
CA THR A 81 -5.93 -9.13 -23.71
C THR A 81 -6.83 -9.81 -22.67
N PRO A 82 -7.76 -10.70 -23.07
CA PRO A 82 -8.55 -11.45 -22.10
C PRO A 82 -7.68 -12.36 -21.23
N GLY A 83 -7.62 -12.05 -19.92
CA GLY A 83 -6.89 -12.83 -18.94
C GLY A 83 -5.39 -12.47 -18.87
N PRO A 84 -4.61 -13.19 -18.04
CA PRO A 84 -3.23 -12.79 -17.81
C PRO A 84 -2.33 -13.05 -19.02
N ASP A 85 -1.64 -12.03 -19.50
CA ASP A 85 -0.71 -12.08 -20.63
C ASP A 85 0.71 -11.62 -20.29
N GLY A 86 0.96 -11.27 -19.02
CA GLY A 86 2.26 -10.80 -18.54
C GLY A 86 2.45 -9.29 -18.69
N VAL A 87 1.50 -8.59 -19.29
CA VAL A 87 1.42 -7.14 -19.34
C VAL A 87 0.46 -6.69 -18.23
N ILE A 88 0.76 -5.56 -17.60
CA ILE A 88 -0.14 -5.01 -16.60
C ILE A 88 -1.30 -4.33 -17.32
N ASP A 89 -2.50 -4.64 -16.89
CA ASP A 89 -3.74 -4.18 -17.51
C ASP A 89 -3.93 -2.67 -17.31
N ASP A 90 -4.39 -2.04 -18.39
CA ASP A 90 -4.94 -0.69 -18.39
C ASP A 90 -6.34 -0.71 -17.74
N GLN A 91 -6.53 0.06 -16.68
CA GLN A 91 -7.79 0.17 -15.93
C GLN A 91 -8.67 1.31 -16.42
N ASP A 92 -8.13 2.21 -17.25
CA ASP A 92 -8.81 3.40 -17.75
C ASP A 92 -9.76 3.08 -18.90
N ASN A 93 -10.52 1.96 -18.85
CA ASN A 93 -11.44 1.57 -19.92
C ASN A 93 -12.90 1.39 -19.47
N PRO A 94 -13.91 1.97 -20.19
CA PRO A 94 -13.78 2.92 -21.29
C PRO A 94 -13.51 4.34 -20.78
N GLY A 95 -12.24 4.73 -20.75
CA GLY A 95 -11.79 6.07 -20.44
C GLY A 95 -11.86 6.95 -21.68
N PRO A 96 -11.99 8.28 -21.49
CA PRO A 96 -11.94 9.21 -22.61
C PRO A 96 -10.52 9.22 -23.20
N LEU A 97 -10.42 8.93 -24.49
CA LEU A 97 -9.20 8.93 -25.31
C LEU A 97 -8.21 10.08 -24.96
N PRO A 98 -6.88 9.88 -25.11
CA PRO A 98 -6.18 8.69 -25.61
C PRO A 98 -5.57 7.82 -24.48
N VAL A 99 -6.16 7.86 -23.28
CA VAL A 99 -5.85 6.96 -22.15
C VAL A 99 -6.87 5.80 -22.23
N GLY A 100 -6.43 4.55 -22.14
CA GLY A 100 -7.19 3.38 -22.64
C GLY A 100 -6.58 2.74 -23.89
N ALA A 101 -5.27 2.91 -24.14
CA ALA A 101 -4.55 2.33 -25.29
C ALA A 101 -3.99 0.92 -25.02
N GLY A 102 -4.30 0.33 -23.87
CA GLY A 102 -3.74 -0.95 -23.43
C GLY A 102 -2.34 -0.77 -22.86
N VAL A 103 -2.07 0.42 -22.31
CA VAL A 103 -0.78 0.79 -21.76
C VAL A 103 -0.98 1.18 -20.31
N PHE A 104 -0.28 0.48 -19.43
CA PHE A 104 -0.24 0.80 -18.02
C PHE A 104 0.33 2.20 -17.73
N THR A 105 -0.35 2.95 -16.88
CA THR A 105 -0.06 4.29 -16.41
C THR A 105 -0.15 4.38 -14.89
N ALA A 106 0.13 5.57 -14.34
CA ALA A 106 -0.06 5.81 -12.91
C ALA A 106 -1.54 5.77 -12.46
N GLY A 107 -2.50 5.99 -13.38
CA GLY A 107 -3.94 5.92 -13.10
C GLY A 107 -4.46 4.50 -12.89
N ASP A 108 -3.72 3.51 -13.37
CA ASP A 108 -4.13 2.10 -13.39
C ASP A 108 -3.88 1.36 -12.07
N PHE A 109 -3.35 2.04 -11.07
CA PHE A 109 -3.23 1.49 -9.73
C PHE A 109 -4.59 1.48 -9.03
N ILE A 110 -5.05 0.29 -8.66
CA ILE A 110 -6.36 0.08 -8.04
C ILE A 110 -6.23 0.18 -6.53
N THR A 111 -7.09 1.00 -5.92
CA THR A 111 -7.29 1.10 -4.46
C THR A 111 -8.71 0.72 -4.06
N ASN A 112 -8.91 0.50 -2.76
CA ASN A 112 -10.21 0.15 -2.15
C ASN A 112 -11.04 -0.89 -2.91
N ASN A 113 -10.38 -1.94 -3.39
CA ASN A 113 -11.01 -3.01 -4.14
C ASN A 113 -10.95 -4.34 -3.38
N ASN A 114 -11.97 -5.18 -3.58
CA ASN A 114 -12.02 -6.49 -2.97
C ASN A 114 -11.18 -7.51 -3.77
N TRP A 115 -9.99 -7.83 -3.26
CA TRP A 115 -9.05 -8.79 -3.87
C TRP A 115 -9.37 -10.26 -3.56
N ALA A 116 -10.66 -10.62 -3.59
CA ALA A 116 -11.11 -11.99 -3.35
C ALA A 116 -12.16 -12.46 -4.37
N THR A 117 -12.56 -11.60 -5.31
CA THR A 117 -13.61 -11.89 -6.29
C THR A 117 -13.07 -11.75 -7.70
N LEU A 118 -13.28 -12.74 -8.55
CA LEU A 118 -12.86 -12.68 -9.96
C LEU A 118 -13.44 -11.43 -10.66
N PRO A 119 -12.67 -10.75 -11.52
CA PRO A 119 -11.29 -11.07 -11.92
C PRO A 119 -10.20 -10.57 -10.96
N MET A 120 -10.57 -9.86 -9.89
CA MET A 120 -9.69 -9.22 -8.91
C MET A 120 -9.24 -10.20 -7.82
N THR A 121 -8.24 -11.02 -8.13
CA THR A 121 -7.67 -12.00 -7.19
C THR A 121 -6.18 -11.76 -6.94
N PRO A 122 -5.61 -12.15 -5.77
CA PRO A 122 -4.25 -11.76 -5.41
C PRO A 122 -3.18 -12.38 -6.32
N ASP A 123 -3.50 -13.49 -7.00
CA ASP A 123 -2.64 -14.13 -8.01
C ASP A 123 -2.59 -13.35 -9.34
N LYS A 124 -3.23 -12.19 -9.45
CA LYS A 124 -3.14 -11.28 -10.59
C LYS A 124 -2.30 -10.05 -10.31
N ILE A 125 -1.97 -9.78 -9.04
CA ILE A 125 -1.14 -8.63 -8.65
C ILE A 125 0.29 -8.80 -9.20
N ARG A 126 0.81 -7.74 -9.82
CA ARG A 126 2.16 -7.65 -10.40
C ARG A 126 3.00 -6.56 -9.76
N LEU A 127 2.39 -5.41 -9.47
CA LEU A 127 3.03 -4.30 -8.77
C LEU A 127 2.19 -3.87 -7.56
N VAL A 128 2.89 -3.33 -6.57
CA VAL A 128 2.29 -2.62 -5.44
C VAL A 128 2.92 -1.25 -5.37
N GLN A 129 2.10 -0.21 -5.42
CA GLN A 129 2.49 1.14 -5.05
C GLN A 129 2.21 1.32 -3.56
N VAL A 130 3.28 1.57 -2.81
CA VAL A 130 3.24 1.85 -1.38
C VAL A 130 3.46 3.34 -1.19
N THR A 131 2.50 4.02 -0.58
CA THR A 131 2.61 5.43 -0.20
C THR A 131 2.57 5.55 1.32
N ILE A 132 3.57 6.21 1.89
CA ILE A 132 3.68 6.46 3.32
C ILE A 132 3.71 7.96 3.56
N VAL A 133 2.89 8.42 4.51
CA VAL A 133 2.90 9.80 4.98
C VAL A 133 3.43 9.83 6.42
N ALA A 134 4.48 10.61 6.60
CA ALA A 134 5.12 10.83 7.90
C ALA A 134 5.08 12.31 8.26
N ARG A 135 4.93 12.60 9.55
CA ARG A 135 4.96 13.95 10.12
C ARG A 135 6.09 14.09 11.14
N ASP A 136 6.56 15.31 11.33
CA ASP A 136 7.50 15.61 12.43
C ASP A 136 6.84 15.34 13.80
N SER A 137 7.60 14.80 14.75
CA SER A 137 7.07 14.41 16.07
C SER A 137 6.61 15.60 16.92
N GLN A 138 7.07 16.81 16.60
CA GLN A 138 6.77 18.05 17.30
C GLN A 138 6.23 19.09 16.31
N ALA A 139 5.43 20.02 16.82
CA ALA A 139 5.12 21.24 16.07
C ALA A 139 6.43 21.94 15.72
N SER A 140 6.61 22.30 14.45
CA SER A 140 7.84 22.95 14.02
C SER A 140 7.86 24.38 14.56
N LYS A 141 8.90 24.71 15.33
CA LYS A 141 9.02 25.98 16.06
C LYS A 141 9.64 27.11 15.23
N GLY A 142 9.73 26.96 13.90
CA GLY A 142 10.36 27.96 13.04
C GLY A 142 11.83 28.22 13.41
N LEU A 143 12.41 29.27 12.83
CA LEU A 143 13.83 29.63 12.98
C LEU A 143 14.11 30.78 13.97
N SER A 144 13.14 31.53 14.54
CA SER A 144 13.43 32.52 15.61
C SER A 144 12.24 33.25 16.27
N GLU A 145 12.49 33.69 17.52
CA GLU A 145 12.03 34.83 18.35
C GLU A 145 10.55 35.15 18.63
N GLY A 146 9.61 34.85 17.74
CA GLY A 146 8.18 34.95 18.06
C GLY A 146 7.71 33.59 18.54
N ASN A 147 7.09 33.46 19.72
CA ASN A 147 6.57 32.18 20.22
C ASN A 147 5.33 31.67 19.42
N THR A 148 5.30 31.87 18.10
CA THR A 148 4.23 31.52 17.18
C THR A 148 4.62 30.31 16.35
N VAL A 149 3.79 29.26 16.43
CA VAL A 149 3.97 28.04 15.64
C VAL A 149 3.66 28.35 14.18
N GLN A 150 4.56 28.03 13.27
CA GLN A 150 4.38 28.31 11.84
C GLN A 150 3.49 27.27 11.17
N THR A 151 2.73 27.73 10.16
CA THR A 151 1.90 26.89 9.29
C THR A 151 2.80 26.19 8.27
N HIS A 152 2.88 24.85 8.31
CA HIS A 152 3.74 24.05 7.42
C HIS A 152 2.97 23.27 6.35
N SER A 153 1.70 22.97 6.57
CA SER A 153 0.87 22.24 5.62
C SER A 153 -0.52 22.85 5.64
N ALA A 154 -0.89 23.60 4.60
CA ALA A 154 -2.17 24.31 4.56
C ALA A 154 -3.38 23.40 4.31
N ALA A 155 -3.12 22.16 3.88
CA ALA A 155 -4.13 21.16 3.59
C ALA A 155 -3.63 19.74 3.93
N PRO A 156 -4.55 18.79 4.15
CA PRO A 156 -4.23 17.38 4.28
C PRO A 156 -3.47 16.82 3.09
N VAL A 157 -2.55 15.92 3.37
CA VAL A 157 -1.85 15.14 2.37
C VAL A 157 -2.78 13.99 2.03
N VAL A 158 -3.41 14.07 0.87
CA VAL A 158 -4.25 12.98 0.34
C VAL A 158 -3.31 11.98 -0.33
N ALA A 159 -3.22 10.78 0.26
CA ALA A 159 -2.47 9.68 -0.31
C ALA A 159 -3.47 8.72 -0.97
N SER A 160 -3.34 8.53 -2.29
CA SER A 160 -4.26 7.72 -3.07
C SER A 160 -5.73 8.13 -2.86
N ASP A 161 -6.53 7.28 -2.23
CA ASP A 161 -7.96 7.44 -1.99
C ASP A 161 -8.30 7.82 -0.55
N HIS A 162 -7.31 7.88 0.34
CA HIS A 162 -7.52 8.32 1.71
C HIS A 162 -7.36 9.84 1.83
N ASN A 163 -8.44 10.50 2.27
CA ASN A 163 -8.45 11.92 2.57
C ASN A 163 -8.53 12.13 4.08
N PRO A 164 -7.41 12.49 4.75
CA PRO A 164 -7.40 12.67 6.19
C PRO A 164 -8.33 13.80 6.68
N ALA A 165 -8.80 14.70 5.81
CA ALA A 165 -9.80 15.70 6.18
C ALA A 165 -11.13 15.09 6.64
N LEU A 166 -11.40 13.85 6.24
CA LEU A 166 -12.63 13.12 6.55
C LEU A 166 -12.50 12.25 7.80
N ASP A 167 -11.32 12.17 8.40
CA ASP A 167 -11.09 11.38 9.60
C ASP A 167 -11.76 12.02 10.82
N ALA A 168 -12.35 11.19 11.67
CA ALA A 168 -12.97 11.65 12.91
C ALA A 168 -11.99 12.37 13.85
N THR A 169 -10.69 12.08 13.73
CA THR A 169 -9.62 12.67 14.53
C THR A 169 -8.96 13.88 13.88
N TYR A 170 -9.43 14.32 12.71
CA TYR A 170 -8.84 15.44 11.98
C TYR A 170 -9.06 16.78 12.70
N SER A 171 -7.99 17.57 12.80
CA SER A 171 -8.01 18.92 13.35
C SER A 171 -7.07 19.81 12.55
N ALA A 172 -7.63 20.71 11.73
CA ALA A 172 -6.84 21.62 10.89
C ALA A 172 -5.81 22.47 11.68
N PRO A 173 -6.13 23.02 12.88
CA PRO A 173 -5.16 23.76 13.67
C PRO A 173 -3.94 22.92 14.10
N VAL A 174 -4.13 21.65 14.43
CA VAL A 174 -3.04 20.74 14.83
C VAL A 174 -2.28 20.25 13.60
N TYR A 175 -3.02 19.91 12.55
CA TYR A 175 -2.47 19.43 11.30
C TYR A 175 -1.48 20.45 10.72
N ASN A 176 -1.89 21.72 10.65
CA ASN A 176 -1.11 22.75 9.99
C ASN A 176 0.22 23.09 10.68
N GLN A 177 0.42 22.69 11.94
CA GLN A 177 1.61 23.00 12.74
C GLN A 177 2.79 22.04 12.50
N GLN A 178 2.56 20.95 11.79
CA GLN A 178 3.56 19.91 11.57
C GLN A 178 3.88 19.79 10.08
N ARG A 179 5.16 19.67 9.77
CA ARG A 179 5.62 19.37 8.43
C ARG A 179 5.40 17.89 8.15
N ARG A 180 4.99 17.59 6.92
CA ARG A 180 4.81 16.23 6.42
C ARG A 180 5.73 15.94 5.26
N ARG A 181 6.05 14.67 5.10
CA ARG A 181 6.79 14.13 3.95
C ARG A 181 6.07 12.88 3.46
N VAL A 182 6.06 12.75 2.15
CA VAL A 182 5.43 11.62 1.46
C VAL A 182 6.52 10.85 0.75
N LEU A 183 6.47 9.53 0.87
CA LEU A 183 7.28 8.63 0.08
C LEU A 183 6.36 7.66 -0.64
N THR A 184 6.45 7.64 -1.97
CA THR A 184 5.78 6.66 -2.82
C THR A 184 6.84 5.78 -3.48
N LYS A 185 6.65 4.46 -3.40
CA LYS A 185 7.52 3.46 -4.02
C LYS A 185 6.70 2.37 -4.67
N THR A 186 7.10 1.98 -5.88
CA THR A 186 6.51 0.85 -6.59
C THR A 186 7.41 -0.37 -6.43
N ILE A 187 6.81 -1.49 -6.05
CA ILE A 187 7.48 -2.76 -5.77
C ILE A 187 6.90 -3.81 -6.71
N GLN A 188 7.76 -4.56 -7.38
CA GLN A 188 7.37 -5.76 -8.13
C GLN A 188 7.28 -6.95 -7.18
N VAL A 189 6.10 -7.60 -7.12
CA VAL A 189 5.83 -8.62 -6.08
C VAL A 189 6.11 -10.06 -6.49
N ARG A 190 6.51 -10.29 -7.74
CA ARG A 190 6.97 -11.62 -8.17
C ARG A 190 8.41 -11.57 -8.60
N ASN A 191 9.15 -12.61 -8.23
CA ASN A 191 10.31 -13.01 -9.01
C ASN A 191 9.78 -13.28 -10.43
N LEU A 192 10.29 -12.54 -11.41
CA LEU A 192 10.19 -12.98 -12.80
C LEU A 192 10.78 -14.39 -12.81
N GLU A 193 9.96 -15.41 -13.05
CA GLU A 193 10.52 -16.70 -13.46
C GLU A 193 11.27 -16.41 -14.76
N SER A 194 12.60 -16.51 -14.69
CA SER A 194 13.49 -16.47 -15.85
C SER A 194 13.41 -17.77 -16.62
#